data_AF-A0A915CU29-F1
#
_entry.id   AF-A0A915CU29-F1
#
_cell.length_a   1.000
_cell.length_b   1.000
_cell.length_c   1.000
_cell.angle_alpha   90.00
_cell.angle_beta   90.00
_cell.angle_gamma   90.00
#
_symmetry.space_group_name_H-M   'P 1'
#
loop_
_entity.id
_entity.type
_entity.pdbx_description
1 polymer ?
#
loop_
_entity_poly.entity_id
_entity_poly.type
_entity_poly.pdbx_seq_one_letter_code
_entity_poly.pdbx_strand_id
1 'polypeptide(L)'
;MTPPGDEFFVQGHQYLSTVGYSYWTLGYALSQTGAKKLLDANPLKKLMALDEFLPIMYDKHPNEGWKKHFDGHRTLLAFTVYPVIVQPERYTHEPGYVSDTEGSTIIANFGKNTTPTLSAEEVDEIEQEKRRNKFFSQIDTTGNDEL
;
A
#
# COMPACT_ATOMS: atom_id res chain seq x y z
N MET A 1 7.34 -5.64 -12.71
CA MET A 1 8.27 -4.90 -13.59
C MET A 1 7.52 -4.45 -14.83
N THR A 2 7.15 -3.18 -14.92
CA THR A 2 6.55 -2.59 -16.13
C THR A 2 7.65 -2.53 -17.20
N PRO A 3 7.40 -2.89 -18.47
CA PRO A 3 8.41 -2.78 -19.51
C PRO A 3 8.92 -1.34 -19.64
N PRO A 4 10.21 -1.12 -19.94
CA PRO A 4 10.72 0.20 -20.28
C PRO A 4 10.11 0.61 -21.63
N GLY A 5 9.11 1.50 -21.62
CA GLY A 5 8.35 1.77 -22.85
C GLY A 5 7.50 3.04 -22.88
N ASP A 6 6.67 3.32 -21.87
CA ASP A 6 5.59 4.32 -22.05
C ASP A 6 5.53 5.38 -20.94
N GLU A 7 6.66 5.99 -20.62
CA GLU A 7 6.69 7.25 -19.87
C GLU A 7 7.04 8.39 -20.83
N PHE A 8 6.02 8.99 -21.43
CA PHE A 8 6.17 10.07 -22.39
C PHE A 8 6.32 11.39 -21.65
N PHE A 9 7.38 12.14 -21.98
CA PHE A 9 7.52 13.53 -21.57
C PHE A 9 6.24 14.30 -21.91
N VAL A 10 5.72 15.05 -20.94
CA VAL A 10 4.56 15.91 -21.18
C VAL A 10 5.04 17.11 -22.02
N GLN A 11 4.45 17.28 -23.21
CA GLN A 11 4.84 18.35 -24.13
C GLN A 11 4.83 19.72 -23.43
N GLY A 12 5.92 20.47 -23.57
CA GLY A 12 6.07 21.79 -22.95
C GLY A 12 6.59 21.78 -21.51
N HIS A 13 6.85 20.59 -20.92
CA HIS A 13 7.39 20.45 -19.57
C HIS A 13 8.69 19.65 -19.58
N GLN A 14 9.72 20.17 -18.90
CA GLN A 14 11.05 19.55 -18.88
C GLN A 14 11.15 18.36 -17.92
N TYR A 15 10.38 18.38 -16.83
CA TYR A 15 10.52 17.43 -15.72
C TYR A 15 9.24 16.64 -15.46
N LEU A 16 8.28 16.64 -16.39
CA LEU A 16 6.99 15.99 -16.19
C LEU A 16 6.81 14.84 -17.19
N SER A 17 6.34 13.70 -16.71
CA SER A 17 6.08 12.50 -17.49
C SER A 17 4.69 11.93 -17.19
N THR A 18 4.20 11.07 -18.08
CA THR A 18 3.02 10.24 -17.82
C THR A 18 3.27 9.24 -16.71
N VAL A 19 2.20 8.79 -16.04
CA VAL A 19 2.28 7.82 -14.96
C VAL A 19 2.21 6.36 -15.44
N GLY A 20 2.97 5.50 -14.78
CA GLY A 20 2.87 4.04 -14.82
C GLY A 20 1.87 3.49 -13.80
N TYR A 21 2.15 2.32 -13.23
CA TYR A 21 1.25 1.64 -12.29
C TYR A 21 1.22 2.30 -10.91
N SER A 22 2.25 2.19 -10.07
CA SER A 22 2.23 2.75 -8.72
C SER A 22 3.54 3.46 -8.37
N TYR A 23 3.41 4.55 -7.60
CA TYR A 23 4.53 5.32 -7.02
C TYR A 23 4.42 5.33 -5.49
N TRP A 24 3.91 4.23 -4.91
CA TRP A 24 3.97 3.88 -3.48
C TRP A 24 3.40 4.90 -2.51
N THR A 25 2.52 5.79 -3.00
CA THR A 25 1.84 6.79 -2.15
C THR A 25 2.79 7.64 -1.28
N LEU A 26 4.08 7.76 -1.66
CA LEU A 26 5.11 8.41 -0.85
C LEU A 26 4.92 9.93 -0.73
N GLY A 27 4.63 10.60 -1.85
CA GLY A 27 4.48 12.05 -1.89
C GLY A 27 3.68 12.50 -3.11
N TYR A 28 2.56 13.18 -2.86
CA TYR A 28 1.59 13.56 -3.89
C TYR A 28 1.12 14.99 -3.67
N ALA A 29 1.04 15.76 -4.76
CA ALA A 29 0.31 17.02 -4.80
C ALA A 29 -1.04 16.78 -5.47
N LEU A 30 -2.13 17.20 -4.82
CA LEU A 30 -3.49 16.96 -5.28
C LEU A 30 -4.22 18.28 -5.51
N SER A 31 -4.73 18.48 -6.72
CA SER A 31 -5.61 19.61 -7.02
C SER A 31 -7.00 19.40 -6.42
N GLN A 32 -7.74 20.48 -6.17
CA GLN A 32 -9.12 20.38 -5.68
C GLN A 32 -10.01 19.54 -6.61
N THR A 33 -9.87 19.70 -7.93
CA THR A 33 -10.62 18.91 -8.92
C THR A 33 -10.22 17.43 -8.89
N GLY A 34 -8.92 17.14 -8.71
CA GLY A 34 -8.45 15.77 -8.51
C GLY A 34 -9.05 15.13 -7.27
N ALA A 35 -9.07 15.85 -6.14
CA ALA A 35 -9.69 15.39 -4.91
C ALA A 35 -11.18 15.09 -5.08
N LYS A 36 -11.93 15.96 -5.77
CA LYS A 36 -13.35 15.70 -6.08
C LYS A 36 -13.55 14.43 -6.90
N LYS A 37 -12.77 14.22 -7.96
CA LYS A 37 -12.82 12.99 -8.77
C LYS A 37 -12.57 11.72 -7.95
N LEU A 38 -11.63 11.77 -7.01
CA LEU A 38 -11.34 10.66 -6.10
C LEU A 38 -12.51 10.39 -5.14
N LEU A 39 -13.17 11.43 -4.62
CA LEU A 39 -14.33 11.28 -3.74
C LEU A 39 -15.58 10.78 -4.48
N ASP A 40 -15.80 11.23 -5.72
CA ASP A 40 -16.95 10.84 -6.56
C ASP A 40 -16.96 9.33 -6.85
N ALA A 41 -15.79 8.68 -6.82
CA ALA A 41 -15.67 7.22 -6.94
C ALA A 41 -16.22 6.44 -5.73
N ASN A 42 -16.64 7.12 -4.66
CA ASN A 42 -17.12 6.56 -3.39
C ASN A 42 -16.15 5.52 -2.78
N PRO A 43 -14.87 5.88 -2.55
CA PRO A 43 -13.83 4.93 -2.17
C PRO A 43 -14.10 4.25 -0.81
N LEU A 44 -14.74 4.95 0.13
CA LEU A 44 -15.04 4.39 1.45
C LEU A 44 -16.03 3.21 1.42
N LYS A 45 -16.80 3.05 0.34
CA LYS A 45 -17.68 1.89 0.14
C LYS A 45 -16.96 0.69 -0.49
N LYS A 46 -15.71 0.87 -0.90
CA LYS A 46 -14.89 -0.07 -1.67
C LYS A 46 -13.48 -0.09 -1.08
N LEU A 47 -13.35 -0.63 0.13
CA LEU A 47 -12.08 -0.64 0.87
C LEU A 47 -10.98 -1.28 0.02
N MET A 48 -9.97 -0.49 -0.32
CA MET A 48 -8.87 -0.84 -1.20
C MET A 48 -7.63 -0.07 -0.77
N ALA A 49 -6.46 -0.67 -0.91
CA ALA A 49 -5.19 -0.01 -0.67
C ALA A 49 -5.02 1.20 -1.62
N LEU A 50 -4.42 2.28 -1.12
CA LEU A 50 -4.37 3.55 -1.86
C LEU A 50 -3.49 3.45 -3.11
N ASP A 51 -2.41 2.68 -3.02
CA ASP A 51 -1.47 2.37 -4.09
C ASP A 51 -2.07 1.49 -5.20
N GLU A 52 -3.25 0.90 -4.96
CA GLU A 52 -4.08 0.23 -5.97
C GLU A 52 -5.19 1.15 -6.49
N PHE A 53 -5.83 1.88 -5.58
CA PHE A 53 -6.93 2.78 -5.91
C PHE A 53 -6.49 3.88 -6.88
N LEU A 54 -5.36 4.55 -6.63
CA LEU A 54 -4.87 5.62 -7.49
C LEU A 54 -4.63 5.14 -8.94
N PRO A 55 -3.89 4.03 -9.19
CA PRO A 55 -3.75 3.48 -10.53
C PRO A 55 -5.06 3.13 -11.23
N ILE A 56 -6.08 2.70 -10.50
CA ILE A 56 -7.40 2.48 -11.10
C ILE A 56 -7.98 3.82 -11.57
N MET A 57 -7.88 4.86 -10.75
CA MET A 57 -8.50 6.16 -11.01
C MET A 57 -7.88 6.92 -12.19
N TYR A 58 -6.58 6.72 -12.48
CA TYR A 58 -5.91 7.22 -13.69
C TYR A 58 -5.70 6.15 -14.78
N ASP A 59 -6.42 5.03 -14.67
CA ASP A 59 -6.53 3.98 -15.68
C ASP A 59 -5.22 3.28 -16.09
N LYS A 60 -4.33 3.03 -15.12
CA LYS A 60 -3.05 2.31 -15.30
C LYS A 60 -2.91 1.05 -14.45
N HIS A 61 -3.96 0.68 -13.73
CA HIS A 61 -3.99 -0.58 -12.97
C HIS A 61 -4.03 -1.81 -13.90
N PRO A 62 -3.29 -2.90 -13.61
CA PRO A 62 -3.28 -4.10 -14.46
C PRO A 62 -4.49 -5.03 -14.26
N ASN A 63 -5.10 -5.04 -13.07
CA ASN A 63 -6.25 -5.89 -12.76
C ASN A 63 -7.58 -5.30 -13.28
N GLU A 64 -8.06 -5.80 -14.42
CA GLU A 64 -9.34 -5.39 -15.01
C GLU A 64 -10.56 -5.73 -14.14
N GLY A 65 -10.50 -6.78 -13.31
CA GLY A 65 -11.58 -7.12 -12.38
C GLY A 65 -11.79 -6.03 -11.34
N TRP A 66 -10.69 -5.46 -10.83
CA TRP A 66 -10.74 -4.40 -9.83
C TRP A 66 -11.20 -3.07 -10.43
N LYS A 67 -10.72 -2.74 -11.63
CA LYS A 67 -11.09 -1.51 -12.34
C LYS A 67 -12.61 -1.39 -12.58
N LYS A 68 -13.28 -2.51 -12.87
CA LYS A 68 -14.74 -2.56 -13.08
C LYS A 68 -15.55 -2.00 -11.91
N HIS A 69 -15.05 -2.07 -10.68
CA HIS A 69 -15.72 -1.48 -9.52
C HIS A 69 -15.74 0.05 -9.54
N PHE A 70 -14.99 0.69 -10.44
CA PHE A 70 -14.83 2.13 -10.57
C PHE A 70 -15.13 2.65 -11.98
N ASP A 71 -15.83 1.84 -12.81
CA ASP A 71 -16.24 2.26 -14.15
C ASP A 71 -17.06 3.56 -14.13
N GLY A 72 -16.82 4.41 -15.14
CA GLY A 72 -17.39 5.76 -15.21
C GLY A 72 -16.68 6.82 -14.35
N HIS A 73 -15.78 6.43 -13.44
CA HIS A 73 -15.07 7.35 -12.55
C HIS A 73 -13.55 7.43 -12.78
N ARG A 74 -12.99 6.59 -13.65
CA ARG A 74 -11.56 6.52 -14.03
C ARG A 74 -11.09 7.69 -14.91
N THR A 75 -11.22 8.92 -14.39
CA THR A 75 -10.99 10.17 -15.14
C THR A 75 -9.89 11.05 -14.53
N LEU A 76 -9.15 10.52 -13.56
CA LEU A 76 -8.08 11.27 -12.91
C LEU A 76 -6.91 11.43 -13.89
N LEU A 77 -6.47 12.67 -14.09
CA LEU A 77 -5.21 12.94 -14.78
C LEU A 77 -4.10 12.94 -13.73
N ALA A 78 -3.04 12.19 -14.00
CA ALA A 78 -1.91 12.07 -13.11
C ALA A 78 -0.60 12.18 -13.90
N PHE A 79 0.40 12.73 -13.24
CA PHE A 79 1.72 12.98 -13.78
C PHE A 79 2.77 12.65 -12.74
N THR A 80 3.95 12.28 -13.20
CA THR A 80 5.13 12.06 -12.35
C THR A 80 6.26 12.98 -12.76
N VAL A 81 7.25 13.13 -11.89
CA VAL A 81 8.49 13.83 -12.22
C VAL A 81 9.48 12.90 -12.90
N TYR A 82 10.24 13.42 -13.85
CA TYR A 82 11.34 12.70 -14.49
C TYR A 82 12.64 13.51 -14.42
N PRO A 83 13.76 12.94 -13.93
CA PRO A 83 13.87 11.59 -13.36
C PRO A 83 13.13 11.46 -12.02
N VAL A 84 12.77 10.22 -11.64
CA VAL A 84 12.15 9.96 -10.33
C VAL A 84 13.10 10.35 -9.21
N ILE A 85 12.57 11.00 -8.16
CA ILE A 85 13.36 11.52 -7.04
C ILE A 85 13.67 10.40 -6.03
N VAL A 86 12.70 9.50 -5.82
CA VAL A 86 12.81 8.38 -4.88
C VAL A 86 12.55 7.10 -5.65
N GLN A 87 13.42 6.13 -5.45
CA GLN A 87 13.30 4.78 -5.96
C GLN A 87 13.76 3.81 -4.86
N PRO A 88 13.29 2.56 -4.86
CA PRO A 88 13.78 1.59 -3.90
C PRO A 88 15.25 1.27 -4.10
N GLU A 89 15.87 0.76 -3.04
CA GLU A 89 17.13 0.04 -3.17
C GLU A 89 16.93 -1.25 -3.97
N ARG A 90 15.80 -1.96 -3.78
CA ARG A 90 15.45 -3.22 -4.46
C ARG A 90 13.97 -3.30 -4.80
N TYR A 91 13.66 -3.79 -5.99
CA TYR A 91 12.30 -4.08 -6.44
C TYR A 91 11.85 -5.49 -6.05
N THR A 92 10.54 -5.71 -6.01
CA THR A 92 9.95 -7.04 -5.84
C THR A 92 10.55 -8.02 -6.86
N HIS A 93 10.89 -9.22 -6.39
CA HIS A 93 11.59 -10.30 -7.11
C HIS A 93 13.09 -10.08 -7.38
N GLU A 94 13.68 -8.94 -6.97
CA GLU A 94 15.13 -8.79 -7.03
C GLU A 94 15.81 -9.59 -5.90
N PRO A 95 17.02 -10.15 -6.13
CA PRO A 95 17.76 -10.86 -5.10
C PRO A 95 17.93 -10.01 -3.84
N GLY A 96 17.57 -10.55 -2.67
CA GLY A 96 17.67 -9.85 -1.38
C GLY A 96 16.61 -8.76 -1.14
N TYR A 97 15.56 -8.68 -1.96
CA TYR A 97 14.35 -7.96 -1.61
C TYR A 97 13.70 -8.56 -0.36
N VAL A 98 13.30 -7.71 0.58
CA VAL A 98 12.60 -8.07 1.82
C VAL A 98 11.37 -7.17 1.93
N SER A 99 10.22 -7.77 2.24
CA SER A 99 8.97 -7.06 2.48
C SER A 99 8.24 -7.66 3.65
N ASP A 100 7.70 -6.81 4.52
CA ASP A 100 6.84 -7.13 5.64
C ASP A 100 5.34 -7.06 5.26
N THR A 101 5.03 -6.59 4.05
CA THR A 101 3.67 -6.33 3.57
C THR A 101 3.28 -7.16 2.34
N GLU A 102 4.25 -7.72 1.61
CA GLU A 102 3.99 -8.60 0.48
C GLU A 102 3.70 -10.04 0.95
N GLY A 103 2.70 -10.70 0.34
CA GLY A 103 2.44 -12.13 0.57
C GLY A 103 1.65 -12.47 1.84
N SER A 104 0.89 -11.53 2.40
CA SER A 104 0.04 -11.79 3.57
C SER A 104 -0.91 -12.97 3.36
N THR A 105 -1.13 -13.75 4.42
CA THR A 105 -2.03 -14.89 4.39
C THR A 105 -3.48 -14.45 4.21
N ILE A 106 -4.18 -15.05 3.24
CA ILE A 106 -5.62 -14.84 3.09
C ILE A 106 -6.35 -15.58 4.20
N ILE A 107 -6.95 -14.84 5.13
CA ILE A 107 -7.79 -15.42 6.17
C ILE A 107 -9.17 -15.71 5.57
N ALA A 108 -9.38 -16.95 5.12
CA ALA A 108 -10.60 -17.39 4.40
C ALA A 108 -11.91 -17.32 5.24
N ASN A 109 -11.82 -17.10 6.55
CA ASN A 109 -12.96 -17.21 7.49
C ASN A 109 -13.21 -15.97 8.36
N PHE A 110 -12.88 -14.76 7.88
CA PHE A 110 -13.27 -13.53 8.59
C PHE A 110 -14.80 -13.49 8.79
N GLY A 111 -15.26 -13.46 10.05
CA GLY A 111 -16.67 -13.31 10.41
C GLY A 111 -17.49 -14.60 10.49
N LYS A 112 -16.90 -15.79 10.30
CA LYS A 112 -17.53 -17.04 10.76
C LYS A 112 -17.12 -17.27 12.22
N ASN A 113 -18.07 -17.62 13.08
CA ASN A 113 -17.81 -18.06 14.47
C ASN A 113 -17.14 -19.44 14.49
N THR A 114 -16.00 -19.57 13.83
CA THR A 114 -15.10 -20.71 13.94
C THR A 114 -13.95 -20.25 14.81
N THR A 115 -13.77 -20.88 15.97
CA THR A 115 -12.57 -20.70 16.79
C THR A 115 -11.35 -20.80 15.87
N PRO A 116 -10.49 -19.77 15.79
CA PRO A 116 -9.31 -19.84 14.94
C PRO A 116 -8.41 -20.99 15.41
N THR A 117 -8.23 -22.00 14.57
CA THR A 117 -7.19 -23.00 14.79
C THR A 117 -5.88 -22.39 14.32
N LEU A 118 -5.12 -21.83 15.26
CA LEU A 118 -3.77 -21.33 15.00
C LEU A 118 -2.83 -22.51 14.70
N SER A 119 -1.91 -22.31 13.77
CA SER A 119 -0.78 -23.22 13.56
C SER A 119 0.14 -23.22 14.78
N ALA A 120 0.96 -24.27 14.94
CA ALA A 120 1.90 -24.36 16.05
C ALA A 120 2.92 -23.20 16.06
N GLU A 121 3.27 -22.68 14.88
CA GLU A 121 4.19 -21.54 14.71
C GLU A 121 3.55 -20.24 15.19
N GLU A 122 2.30 -19.95 14.78
CA GLU A 122 1.57 -18.76 15.24
C GLU A 122 1.34 -18.79 16.77
N VAL A 123 1.09 -19.97 17.33
CA VAL A 123 0.97 -20.13 18.79
C VAL A 123 2.29 -19.82 19.49
N ASP A 124 3.42 -20.29 18.94
CA ASP A 124 4.74 -20.03 19.52
C ASP A 124 5.10 -18.54 19.45
N GLU A 125 4.86 -17.88 18.32
CA GLU A 125 5.08 -16.42 18.18
C GLU A 125 4.26 -15.61 19.19
N ILE A 126 2.98 -15.93 19.35
CA ILE A 126 2.09 -15.27 20.33
C ILE A 126 2.59 -15.51 21.76
N GLU A 127 3.03 -16.72 22.10
CA GLU A 127 3.56 -17.02 23.42
C GLU A 127 4.91 -16.34 23.68
N GLN A 128 5.79 -16.24 22.67
CA GLN A 128 7.02 -15.45 22.76
C GLN A 128 6.73 -13.97 23.01
N GLU A 129 5.77 -13.39 22.28
CA GLU A 129 5.38 -11.99 22.42
C GLU A 129 4.74 -11.70 23.79
N LYS A 130 3.88 -12.60 24.29
CA LYS A 130 3.33 -12.51 25.67
C LYS A 130 4.44 -12.57 26.71
N ARG A 131 5.42 -13.46 26.56
CA ARG A 131 6.58 -13.56 27.48
C ARG A 131 7.39 -12.28 27.45
N ARG A 132 7.63 -11.72 26.26
CA ARG A 132 8.33 -10.45 26.05
C ARG A 132 7.62 -9.30 26.76
N ASN A 133 6.31 -9.16 26.55
CA ASN A 133 5.50 -8.09 27.15
C ASN A 133 5.38 -8.24 28.68
N LYS A 134 5.27 -9.47 29.18
CA LYS A 134 5.29 -9.75 30.63
C LYS A 134 6.63 -9.36 31.25
N PHE A 135 7.74 -9.68 30.58
CA PHE A 135 9.08 -9.30 31.03
C PHE A 135 9.24 -7.78 31.09
N PHE A 136 8.83 -7.06 30.03
CA PHE A 136 8.88 -5.59 30.02
C PHE A 136 8.00 -4.95 31.10
N SER A 137 6.81 -5.49 31.36
CA SER A 137 5.93 -4.98 32.43
C SER A 137 6.51 -5.16 33.84
N GLN A 138 7.37 -6.17 34.06
CA GLN A 138 8.02 -6.40 35.35
C GLN A 138 9.20 -5.45 35.58
N ILE A 139 9.88 -5.04 34.50
CA ILE A 139 10.97 -4.05 34.56
C ILE A 139 10.41 -2.67 34.97
N ASP A 140 9.29 -2.25 34.36
CA ASP A 140 8.65 -0.95 34.65
C ASP A 140 8.19 -0.82 36.11
N THR A 141 7.79 -1.92 36.75
CA THR A 141 7.37 -1.91 38.17
C THR A 141 8.51 -1.86 39.19
N THR A 142 9.78 -1.89 38.74
CA THR A 142 10.97 -1.86 39.61
C THR A 142 11.80 -0.58 39.49
N GLY A 143 11.35 0.38 38.67
CA GLY A 143 11.92 1.72 38.63
C GLY A 143 11.52 2.51 39.88
N ASN A 144 12.42 2.57 40.86
CA ASN A 144 12.35 3.49 41.98
C ASN A 144 12.10 4.92 41.48
N ASP A 145 10.95 5.48 41.86
CA ASP A 145 10.78 6.93 42.02
C ASP A 145 11.67 7.37 43.21
N GLU A 146 12.95 7.63 42.94
CA GLU A 146 13.76 8.54 43.74
C GLU A 146 14.42 9.57 42.81
N LEU A 147 14.32 10.83 43.25
CA LEU A 147 14.69 12.10 42.60
C LEU A 147 16.12 12.15 42.06
#